data_AF-A0A832W2X5-F1
#
_entry.id   AF-A0A832W2X5-F1
#
_cell.length_a   1.000
_cell.length_b   1.000
_cell.length_c   1.000
_cell.angle_alpha   90.00
_cell.angle_beta   90.00
_cell.angle_gamma   90.00
#
_symmetry.space_group_name_H-M   'P 1'
#
loop_
_entity.id
_entity.type
_entity.pdbx_description
1 polymer ?
#
loop_
_entity_poly.entity_id
_entity_poly.type
_entity_poly.pdbx_seq_one_letter_code
_entity_poly.pdbx_strand_id
1 'polypeptide(L)'
;MILNGVSSLEQMESSIGIFKDIKKLNDEEHELINKVRDIVNDLTPIKCTECNYCIEHCPVNIPISKYFATYNTYHINKTQGGDDLNAAVAYLVIAQNEENGAASDCIECQACEKYCPQHLEISKLLKDVDKELNNPVMKEFLST
;
A
#
# COMPACT_ATOMS: atom_id res chain seq x y z
N MET A 1 -22.33 10.52 -1.79
CA MET A 1 -22.71 9.11 -1.54
C MET A 1 -21.71 8.53 -0.55
N ILE A 2 -22.16 7.89 0.54
CA ILE A 2 -21.29 7.24 1.54
C ILE A 2 -21.52 5.73 1.41
N LEU A 3 -20.45 4.96 1.25
CA LEU A 3 -20.50 3.51 1.18
C LEU A 3 -20.00 2.95 2.51
N ASN A 4 -20.81 2.09 3.14
CA ASN A 4 -20.51 1.45 4.42
C ASN A 4 -20.77 -0.06 4.27
N GLY A 5 -19.72 -0.86 4.44
CA GLY A 5 -19.79 -2.32 4.42
C GLY A 5 -20.00 -2.87 5.82
N VAL A 6 -21.03 -3.69 6.00
CA VAL A 6 -21.40 -4.28 7.29
C VAL A 6 -21.58 -5.79 7.14
N SER A 7 -21.25 -6.56 8.18
CA SER A 7 -21.33 -8.02 8.18
C SER A 7 -22.42 -8.58 9.12
N SER A 8 -23.15 -7.71 9.81
CA SER A 8 -24.27 -8.11 10.68
C SER A 8 -25.43 -7.11 10.61
N LEU A 9 -26.62 -7.59 10.97
CA LEU A 9 -27.82 -6.74 11.04
C LEU A 9 -27.65 -5.62 12.08
N GLU A 10 -27.01 -5.92 13.21
CA GLU A 10 -26.72 -4.95 14.27
C GLU A 10 -25.83 -3.79 13.78
N GLN A 11 -24.78 -4.10 13.02
CA GLN A 11 -23.94 -3.08 12.40
C GLN A 11 -24.71 -2.23 11.38
N MET A 12 -25.64 -2.84 10.63
CA MET A 12 -26.51 -2.13 9.70
C MET A 12 -27.43 -1.15 10.42
N GLU A 13 -28.12 -1.59 11.47
CA GLU A 13 -29.01 -0.76 12.28
C GLU A 13 -28.26 0.40 12.94
N SER A 14 -27.08 0.13 13.50
CA SER A 14 -26.19 1.15 14.06
C SER A 14 -25.75 2.17 13.01
N SER A 15 -25.32 1.70 11.84
CA SER A 15 -24.88 2.55 10.72
C SER A 15 -25.99 3.49 10.25
N ILE A 16 -27.22 2.98 10.12
CA ILE A 16 -28.40 3.80 9.78
C ILE A 16 -28.69 4.79 10.92
N GLY A 17 -28.53 4.37 12.18
CA GLY A 17 -28.71 5.20 13.37
C GLY A 17 -27.85 6.46 13.36
N ILE A 18 -26.60 6.37 12.92
CA ILE A 18 -25.67 7.52 12.82
C ILE A 18 -26.27 8.64 11.96
N PHE A 19 -26.93 8.29 10.85
CA PHE A 19 -27.47 9.28 9.92
C PHE A 19 -28.81 9.90 10.36
N LYS A 20 -29.42 9.41 11.44
CA LYS A 20 -30.69 9.96 11.96
C LYS A 20 -30.49 11.29 12.71
N ASP A 21 -29.35 11.48 13.36
CA ASP A 21 -29.00 12.70 14.10
C ASP A 21 -27.52 13.06 13.87
N ILE A 22 -27.23 13.56 12.67
CA ILE A 22 -25.86 13.95 12.30
C ILE A 22 -25.48 15.21 13.06
N LYS A 23 -24.57 15.06 14.03
CA LYS A 23 -23.91 16.18 14.69
C LYS A 23 -22.66 16.55 13.91
N LYS A 24 -22.47 17.86 13.70
CA LYS A 24 -21.22 18.37 13.13
C LYS A 24 -20.09 18.13 14.12
N LEU A 25 -18.93 17.81 13.58
CA LEU A 25 -17.70 17.77 14.37
C LEU A 25 -17.40 19.18 14.90
N ASN A 26 -16.88 19.24 16.11
CA ASN A 26 -16.34 20.46 16.69
C ASN A 26 -14.86 20.66 16.30
N ASP A 27 -14.30 21.81 16.67
CA ASP A 27 -12.92 22.17 16.28
C ASP A 27 -11.88 21.23 16.90
N GLU A 28 -12.07 20.75 18.14
CA GLU A 28 -11.17 19.81 18.80
C GLU A 28 -11.17 18.43 18.10
N GLU A 29 -12.33 17.96 17.67
CA GLU A 29 -12.48 16.71 16.90
C GLU A 29 -11.81 16.82 15.53
N HIS A 30 -11.97 17.96 14.84
CA HIS A 30 -11.28 18.24 13.59
C HIS A 30 -9.75 18.25 13.76
N GLU A 31 -9.25 18.88 14.81
CA GLU A 31 -7.82 18.91 15.11
C GLU A 31 -7.27 17.50 15.37
N LEU A 32 -8.00 16.69 16.15
CA LEU A 32 -7.63 15.30 16.40
C LEU A 32 -7.58 14.47 15.13
N ILE A 33 -8.59 14.58 14.25
CA ILE A 33 -8.62 13.88 12.97
C ILE A 33 -7.43 14.27 12.11
N ASN A 34 -7.07 15.56 12.07
CA ASN A 34 -5.89 16.01 11.33
C ASN A 34 -4.59 15.40 11.88
N LYS A 35 -4.42 15.37 13.22
CA LYS A 35 -3.26 14.74 13.85
C LYS A 35 -3.15 13.26 13.51
N VAL A 36 -4.26 12.51 13.61
CA VAL A 36 -4.28 11.08 13.28
C VAL A 36 -3.99 10.86 11.79
N ARG A 37 -4.58 11.67 10.91
CA ARG A 37 -4.30 11.63 9.47
C ARG A 37 -2.81 11.78 9.18
N ASP A 38 -2.15 12.75 9.82
CA ASP A 38 -0.75 13.04 9.57
C ASP A 38 0.14 11.88 10.05
N ILE A 39 -0.10 11.34 11.25
CA ILE A 39 0.59 10.14 11.75
C ILE A 39 0.43 8.95 10.79
N VAL A 40 -0.80 8.64 10.38
CA VAL A 40 -1.06 7.54 9.43
C VAL A 40 -0.36 7.81 8.10
N ASN A 41 -0.35 9.07 7.67
CA ASN A 41 0.24 9.43 6.39
C ASN A 41 1.76 9.32 6.38
N ASP A 42 2.41 9.65 7.49
CA ASP A 42 3.86 9.55 7.64
C ASP A 42 4.32 8.08 7.70
N LEU A 43 3.50 7.20 8.27
CA LEU A 43 3.77 5.77 8.35
C LEU A 43 3.61 5.03 7.01
N THR A 44 2.80 5.56 6.10
CA THR A 44 2.43 4.90 4.83
C THR A 44 2.82 5.76 3.64
N PRO A 45 4.11 5.80 3.26
CA PRO A 45 4.59 6.73 2.22
C PRO A 45 3.87 6.54 0.88
N ILE A 46 3.49 5.31 0.53
CA ILE A 46 2.75 5.02 -0.70
C ILE A 46 1.26 4.92 -0.40
N LYS A 47 0.44 5.81 -1.00
CA LYS A 47 -1.03 5.85 -0.83
C LYS A 47 -1.76 4.83 -1.71
N CYS A 48 -1.25 3.60 -1.76
CA CYS A 48 -1.91 2.50 -2.46
C CYS A 48 -3.07 1.96 -1.61
N THR A 49 -4.20 1.67 -2.26
CA THR A 49 -5.35 1.00 -1.62
C THR A 49 -5.46 -0.47 -2.01
N GLU A 50 -4.41 -1.04 -2.62
CA GLU A 50 -4.33 -2.45 -3.01
C GLU A 50 -5.49 -2.94 -3.90
N CYS A 51 -6.12 -2.03 -4.65
CA CYS A 51 -7.27 -2.33 -5.52
C CYS A 51 -6.92 -3.22 -6.73
N ASN A 52 -5.64 -3.40 -7.04
CA ASN A 52 -5.12 -4.20 -8.17
C ASN A 52 -5.54 -3.75 -9.57
N TYR A 53 -6.22 -2.62 -9.76
CA TYR A 53 -6.61 -2.14 -11.10
C TYR A 53 -5.43 -1.86 -12.04
N CYS A 54 -4.23 -1.67 -11.48
CA CYS A 54 -3.03 -1.39 -12.24
C CYS A 54 -2.31 -2.64 -12.78
N ILE A 55 -2.53 -3.83 -12.19
CA ILE A 55 -1.66 -4.99 -12.42
C ILE A 55 -1.88 -5.61 -13.81
N GLU A 56 -3.14 -5.69 -14.26
CA GLU A 56 -3.50 -6.26 -15.57
C GLU A 56 -2.96 -5.43 -16.74
N HIS A 57 -2.54 -4.19 -16.47
CA HIS A 57 -1.99 -3.25 -17.46
C HIS A 57 -0.47 -3.14 -17.40
N CYS A 58 0.20 -3.96 -16.59
CA CYS A 58 1.65 -4.05 -16.57
C CYS A 58 2.12 -5.11 -17.58
N PRO A 59 2.84 -4.74 -18.66
CA PRO A 59 3.33 -5.71 -19.65
C PRO A 59 4.40 -6.67 -19.11
N VAL A 60 4.95 -6.38 -17.92
CA VAL A 60 5.99 -7.18 -17.25
C VAL A 60 5.41 -7.97 -16.05
N ASN A 61 4.08 -7.95 -15.88
CA ASN A 61 3.38 -8.64 -14.80
C ASN A 61 3.93 -8.36 -13.39
N ILE A 62 4.25 -7.09 -13.10
CA ILE A 62 4.75 -6.67 -11.79
C ILE A 62 3.57 -6.65 -10.79
N PRO A 63 3.66 -7.33 -9.64
CA PRO A 63 2.65 -7.31 -8.59
C PRO A 63 2.71 -6.00 -7.78
N ILE A 64 2.40 -4.87 -8.44
CA ILE A 64 2.55 -3.49 -7.94
C ILE A 64 1.98 -3.31 -6.53
N SER A 65 0.72 -3.72 -6.30
CA SER A 65 0.06 -3.54 -5.00
C SER A 65 0.81 -4.26 -3.87
N LYS A 66 1.31 -5.48 -4.12
CA LYS A 66 2.06 -6.25 -3.12
C LYS A 66 3.35 -5.55 -2.77
N TYR A 67 4.08 -5.06 -3.77
CA TYR A 67 5.32 -4.31 -3.55
C TYR A 67 5.10 -3.02 -2.77
N PHE A 68 4.02 -2.29 -3.05
CA PHE A 68 3.69 -1.08 -2.30
C PHE A 68 3.27 -1.39 -0.85
N ALA A 69 2.54 -2.50 -0.63
CA ALA A 69 2.20 -2.96 0.72
C ALA A 69 3.45 -3.39 1.51
N THR A 70 4.37 -4.13 0.88
CA THR A 70 5.66 -4.52 1.50
C THR A 70 6.50 -3.29 1.84
N TYR A 71 6.55 -2.29 0.96
CA TYR A 71 7.27 -1.05 1.20
C TYR A 71 6.67 -0.23 2.34
N ASN A 72 5.34 -0.08 2.41
CA ASN A 72 4.72 0.59 3.55
C ASN A 72 4.95 -0.16 4.87
N THR A 73 4.89 -1.50 4.84
CA THR A 73 5.19 -2.34 6.02
C THR A 73 6.63 -2.13 6.48
N TYR A 74 7.58 -2.02 5.55
CA TYR A 74 8.97 -1.67 5.85
C TYR A 74 9.08 -0.35 6.61
N HIS A 75 8.43 0.72 6.13
CA HIS A 75 8.46 2.04 6.79
C HIS A 75 7.80 2.04 8.17
N ILE A 76 6.69 1.32 8.34
CA ILE A 76 6.03 1.15 9.64
C ILE A 76 6.99 0.46 10.63
N ASN A 77 7.58 -0.67 10.24
CA ASN A 77 8.48 -1.44 11.11
C ASN A 77 9.71 -0.61 11.50
N LYS A 78 10.35 0.04 10.52
CA LYS A 78 11.51 0.91 10.75
C LYS A 78 11.21 2.03 11.76
N THR A 79 10.04 2.64 11.65
CA THR A 79 9.60 3.71 12.58
C THR A 79 9.35 3.18 13.99
N GLN A 80 8.96 1.92 14.13
CA GLN A 80 8.65 1.28 15.42
C GLN A 80 9.85 0.50 16.02
N GLY A 81 11.03 0.58 15.41
CA GLY A 81 12.22 -0.16 15.86
C GLY A 81 12.14 -1.68 15.63
N GLY A 82 11.33 -2.11 14.67
CA GLY A 82 11.18 -3.50 14.25
C GLY A 82 12.30 -3.98 13.33
N ASP A 83 12.22 -5.25 12.94
CA ASP A 83 13.17 -5.85 12.00
C ASP A 83 12.82 -5.53 10.54
N ASP A 84 13.72 -4.79 9.91
CA ASP A 84 13.69 -4.35 8.53
C ASP A 84 13.90 -5.51 7.52
N LEU A 85 14.54 -6.61 7.93
CA LEU A 85 14.87 -7.74 7.04
C LEU A 85 13.64 -8.45 6.49
N ASN A 86 12.55 -8.49 7.26
CA ASN A 86 11.32 -9.19 6.86
C ASN A 86 10.72 -8.65 5.56
N ALA A 87 10.79 -7.33 5.34
CA ALA A 87 10.26 -6.73 4.12
C ALA A 87 11.12 -7.04 2.89
N ALA A 88 12.44 -7.05 3.05
CA ALA A 88 13.36 -7.45 1.98
C ALA A 88 13.17 -8.93 1.59
N VAL A 89 13.02 -9.82 2.58
CA VAL A 89 12.70 -11.24 2.33
C VAL A 89 11.35 -11.38 1.62
N ALA A 90 10.31 -10.69 2.09
CA ALA A 90 8.99 -10.73 1.45
C ALA A 90 9.04 -10.24 -0.01
N TYR A 91 9.77 -9.16 -0.28
CA TYR A 91 10.01 -8.67 -1.65
C TYR A 91 10.65 -9.76 -2.52
N LEU A 92 11.72 -10.39 -2.04
CA LEU A 92 12.47 -11.41 -2.79
C LEU A 92 11.62 -12.66 -3.07
N VAL A 93 10.83 -13.11 -2.09
CA VAL A 93 9.90 -14.25 -2.28
C VAL A 93 8.87 -13.93 -3.37
N ILE A 94 8.34 -12.70 -3.42
CA ILE A 94 7.42 -12.28 -4.48
C ILE A 94 8.12 -12.27 -5.84
N ALA A 95 9.35 -11.72 -5.89
CA ALA A 95 10.14 -11.55 -7.11
C ALA A 95 10.72 -12.86 -7.68
N GLN A 96 10.88 -13.91 -6.86
CA GLN A 96 11.38 -15.22 -7.30
C GLN A 96 10.31 -16.09 -7.95
N ASN A 97 9.03 -15.73 -7.85
CA ASN A 97 7.97 -16.44 -8.56
C ASN A 97 8.10 -16.15 -10.07
N GLU A 98 8.22 -17.19 -10.89
CA GLU A 98 8.39 -17.10 -12.34
C GLU A 98 7.26 -16.34 -13.05
N GLU A 99 6.08 -16.25 -12.45
CA GLU A 99 4.96 -15.49 -12.99
C GLU A 99 5.08 -13.99 -12.73
N ASN A 100 5.90 -13.55 -11.77
CA ASN A 100 5.97 -12.14 -11.36
C ASN A 100 7.22 -11.44 -11.91
N GLY A 101 7.04 -10.21 -12.42
CA GLY A 101 8.16 -9.29 -12.62
C GLY A 101 8.61 -8.66 -11.29
N ALA A 102 9.92 -8.49 -11.11
CA ALA A 102 10.48 -7.72 -10.01
C ALA A 102 10.21 -6.21 -10.17
N ALA A 103 10.34 -5.42 -9.10
CA ALA A 103 10.22 -3.97 -9.23
C ALA A 103 11.31 -3.38 -10.15
N SER A 104 12.51 -3.97 -10.14
CA SER A 104 13.61 -3.65 -11.06
C SER A 104 13.27 -3.85 -12.53
N ASP A 105 12.26 -4.68 -12.85
CA ASP A 105 11.92 -5.02 -14.24
C ASP A 105 10.97 -3.98 -14.85
N CYS A 106 10.62 -2.92 -14.11
CA CYS A 106 9.78 -1.85 -14.59
C CYS A 106 10.43 -1.13 -15.78
N ILE A 107 9.79 -1.22 -16.95
CA ILE A 107 10.22 -0.53 -18.18
C ILE A 107 9.69 0.91 -18.30
N GLU A 108 9.11 1.46 -17.23
CA GLU A 108 8.62 2.85 -17.17
C GLU A 108 7.58 3.22 -18.25
N CYS A 109 6.79 2.25 -18.74
CA CYS A 109 5.77 2.50 -19.77
C CYS A 109 4.55 3.33 -19.27
N GLN A 110 4.39 3.47 -17.95
CA GLN A 110 3.31 4.23 -17.29
C GLN A 110 1.87 3.77 -17.65
N ALA A 111 1.71 2.61 -18.28
CA ALA A 111 0.39 2.08 -18.63
C ALA A 111 -0.50 1.86 -17.40
N CYS A 112 0.09 1.37 -16.31
CA CYS A 112 -0.56 1.13 -15.02
C CYS A 112 -1.12 2.39 -14.34
N GLU A 113 -0.48 3.55 -14.54
CA GLU A 113 -0.84 4.81 -13.86
C GLU A 113 -2.20 5.34 -14.30
N LYS A 114 -2.57 5.11 -15.57
CA LYS A 114 -3.88 5.48 -16.13
C LYS A 114 -5.06 4.80 -15.43
N TYR A 115 -4.82 3.64 -14.82
CA TYR A 115 -5.82 2.83 -14.14
C TYR A 115 -5.73 2.91 -12.62
N CYS A 116 -4.77 3.68 -12.09
CA CYS A 116 -4.65 3.90 -10.67
C CYS A 116 -5.70 4.91 -10.22
N PRO A 117 -6.72 4.52 -9.43
CA PRO A 117 -7.73 5.47 -8.94
C PRO A 117 -7.15 6.50 -7.96
N GLN A 118 -5.96 6.23 -7.43
CA GLN A 118 -5.23 7.13 -6.53
C GLN A 118 -4.21 8.02 -7.25
N HIS A 119 -4.14 7.94 -8.59
CA HIS A 119 -3.24 8.76 -9.42
C HIS A 119 -1.76 8.70 -8.97
N LEU A 120 -1.30 7.53 -8.56
CA LEU A 120 0.09 7.32 -8.13
C LEU A 120 1.05 7.34 -9.33
N GLU A 121 2.24 7.92 -9.14
CA GLU A 121 3.40 7.80 -10.05
C GLU A 121 4.03 6.40 -9.90
N ILE A 122 3.33 5.35 -10.32
CA ILE A 122 3.68 3.95 -10.06
C ILE A 122 5.11 3.62 -10.52
N SER A 123 5.54 4.07 -11.71
CA SER A 123 6.86 3.71 -12.23
C SER A 123 7.99 4.26 -11.36
N LYS A 124 7.83 5.49 -10.86
CA LYS A 124 8.78 6.13 -9.95
C LYS A 124 8.80 5.45 -8.59
N LEU A 125 7.62 5.16 -8.04
CA LEU A 125 7.51 4.47 -6.75
C LEU A 125 8.13 3.07 -6.79
N LEU A 126 8.00 2.33 -7.90
CA LEU A 126 8.66 1.02 -8.06
C LEU A 126 10.19 1.13 -7.99
N LYS A 127 10.80 2.23 -8.45
CA LYS A 127 12.24 2.46 -8.28
C LYS A 127 12.62 2.64 -6.82
N ASP A 128 11.79 3.35 -6.05
CA ASP A 128 12.01 3.53 -4.62
C ASP A 128 11.87 2.19 -3.87
N VAL A 129 10.90 1.35 -4.28
CA VAL A 129 10.75 -0.01 -3.75
C VAL A 129 11.98 -0.86 -4.06
N ASP A 130 12.41 -0.89 -5.32
CA ASP A 130 13.56 -1.68 -5.75
C ASP A 130 14.81 -1.29 -4.97
N LYS A 131 15.08 0.02 -4.87
CA LYS A 131 16.23 0.56 -4.15
C LYS A 131 16.26 0.14 -2.68
N GLU A 132 15.12 0.14 -2.00
CA GLU A 132 15.07 -0.13 -0.55
C GLU A 132 15.00 -1.62 -0.23
N LEU A 133 14.33 -2.43 -1.07
CA LEU A 133 13.98 -3.82 -0.73
C LEU A 133 14.72 -4.88 -1.56
N ASN A 134 15.23 -4.56 -2.76
CA ASN A 134 15.95 -5.52 -3.60
C ASN A 134 17.40 -5.67 -3.14
N ASN A 135 17.61 -6.36 -2.01
CA ASN A 135 18.92 -6.53 -1.41
C ASN A 135 19.69 -7.70 -2.07
N PRO A 136 20.83 -7.46 -2.76
CA PRO A 136 21.58 -8.50 -3.45
C PRO A 136 22.18 -9.57 -2.53
N VAL A 137 22.62 -9.18 -1.32
CA VAL A 137 23.22 -10.10 -0.34
C VAL A 137 22.16 -11.09 0.16
N MET A 138 20.95 -10.60 0.42
CA MET A 138 19.83 -11.45 0.81
C MET A 138 19.37 -12.35 -0.34
N LYS A 139 19.43 -11.85 -1.58
CA LYS A 139 19.11 -12.63 -2.78
C LYS A 139 20.04 -13.82 -2.95
N GLU A 140 21.34 -13.64 -2.71
CA GLU A 140 22.32 -14.74 -2.73
C GLU A 140 22.03 -15.76 -1.62
N PHE A 141 21.74 -15.31 -0.39
CA PHE A 141 21.43 -16.19 0.74
C PHE A 141 20.15 -17.03 0.52
N LEU A 142 19.12 -16.48 -0.13
CA LEU A 142 17.89 -17.22 -0.43
C LEU A 142 18.02 -18.16 -1.63
N SER A 143 19.10 -18.05 -2.41
CA SER A 143 19.34 -18.87 -3.60
C SER A 143 20.19 -20.13 -3.34
N THR A 144 20.72 -20.27 -2.13
CA THR A 144 21.44 -21.46 -1.62
C THR A 144 20.52 -22.40 -0.86
#